data_AF-A0A6N4Q8R3-F1
#
_entry.id   AF-A0A6N4Q8R3-F1
#
_cell.length_a   1.000
_cell.length_b   1.000
_cell.length_c   1.000
_cell.angle_alpha   90.00
_cell.angle_beta   90.00
_cell.angle_gamma   90.00
#
_symmetry.space_group_name_H-M   'P 1'
#
loop_
_entity.id
_entity.type
_entity.pdbx_description
1 polymer ?
#
loop_
_entity_poly.entity_id
_entity_poly.type
_entity_poly.pdbx_seq_one_letter_code
_entity_poly.pdbx_strand_id
1 'polypeptide(L)'
;MFRYLFVPLLVLVFYCKDQTLNNACDINSDSYLESTVLFNLLGEGRNNCSTGTIEFFPTVIALSSKKGVITEGIISPLSFSVSLKEKPEAQVEIELVVSNPSYATVSPTTLSFDSTNWSNPKNIALTSINDSLLNGNREFRVILTPKSEDSKLDLNPAEIQMQILDNEKRMFLSAGSYRGGDFGGVTGADTICSTDRLCPSGSQCKAMILNGTTRIASLTANVGDGQLDWVLKPNAHYYLTDGTTLISYTNNTSLFQIPFSNSIDSVNYGAWFGGNADWVFNTNTSCFTWSAIVNTESGFILRTQEVNNLFFGATYGCGNPLKLLCVEY
;
A
#
# COMPACT_ATOMS: atom_id res chain seq x y z
N MET A 1 88.58 50.67 12.24
CA MET A 1 87.92 50.63 10.91
C MET A 1 87.34 49.23 10.72
N PHE A 2 86.09 49.01 11.12
CA PHE A 2 85.30 47.82 10.73
C PHE A 2 83.83 48.26 10.65
N ARG A 3 83.20 47.95 9.51
CA ARG A 3 81.90 48.44 9.05
C ARG A 3 80.75 47.72 9.77
N TYR A 4 79.76 48.46 10.25
CA TYR A 4 78.45 47.90 10.60
C TYR A 4 77.64 47.70 9.32
N LEU A 5 77.21 46.47 9.08
CA LEU A 5 76.29 46.11 7.99
C LEU A 5 74.86 46.28 8.51
N PHE A 6 74.11 47.21 7.95
CA PHE A 6 72.68 47.41 8.22
C PHE A 6 71.89 46.53 7.24
N VAL A 7 71.06 45.60 7.74
CA VAL A 7 70.14 44.80 6.91
C VAL A 7 68.71 45.16 7.33
N PRO A 8 67.86 45.68 6.43
CA PRO A 8 66.49 46.03 6.79
C PRO A 8 65.59 44.79 6.82
N LEU A 9 64.72 44.77 7.83
CA LEU A 9 63.68 43.79 8.09
C LEU A 9 62.55 43.93 7.04
N LEU A 10 62.28 42.88 6.26
CA LEU A 10 61.11 42.81 5.37
C LEU A 10 60.11 41.79 5.97
N VAL A 11 59.08 42.29 6.67
CA VAL A 11 57.97 41.46 7.15
C VAL A 11 56.89 41.43 6.06
N LEU A 12 56.80 40.31 5.34
CA LEU A 12 55.68 40.00 4.44
C LEU A 12 54.50 39.50 5.27
N VAL A 13 53.45 40.31 5.41
CA VAL A 13 52.17 39.88 5.97
C VAL A 13 51.41 39.16 4.86
N PHE A 14 51.34 37.84 4.91
CA PHE A 14 50.47 37.06 4.03
C PHE A 14 49.03 37.14 4.53
N TYR A 15 48.17 37.75 3.72
CA TYR A 15 46.72 37.71 3.90
C TYR A 15 46.24 36.35 3.35
N CYS A 16 46.00 35.36 4.21
CA CYS A 16 45.32 34.13 3.80
C CYS A 16 43.83 34.44 3.66
N LYS A 17 43.35 34.52 2.41
CA LYS A 17 41.93 34.34 2.11
C LYS A 17 41.76 32.83 1.88
N ASP A 18 40.94 32.17 2.69
CA ASP A 18 40.66 30.74 2.51
C ASP A 18 40.20 30.50 1.06
N GLN A 19 40.87 29.57 0.38
CA GLN A 19 40.45 29.13 -0.94
C GLN A 19 39.25 28.21 -0.76
N THR A 20 38.05 28.74 -0.95
CA THR A 20 36.87 27.91 -1.14
C THR A 20 37.00 27.22 -2.49
N LEU A 21 36.97 25.89 -2.49
CA LEU A 21 36.97 25.13 -3.74
C LEU A 21 35.52 25.04 -4.18
N ASN A 22 35.15 25.62 -5.32
CA ASN A 22 33.75 25.61 -5.77
C ASN A 22 33.30 24.21 -6.25
N ASN A 23 33.08 23.27 -5.33
CA ASN A 23 32.76 21.87 -5.61
C ASN A 23 31.68 21.33 -4.67
N ALA A 24 31.06 20.21 -5.04
CA ALA A 24 29.94 19.60 -4.30
C ALA A 24 30.28 19.08 -2.88
N CYS A 25 31.51 19.29 -2.40
CA CYS A 25 32.01 18.84 -1.11
C CYS A 25 32.42 20.00 -0.19
N ASP A 26 32.41 21.23 -0.69
CA ASP A 26 32.63 22.46 0.08
C ASP A 26 31.26 23.10 0.38
N ILE A 27 30.82 23.00 1.64
CA ILE A 27 29.52 23.49 2.11
C ILE A 27 29.31 24.99 1.87
N ASN A 28 30.39 25.76 1.73
CA ASN A 28 30.33 27.21 1.50
C ASN A 28 30.36 27.59 0.01
N SER A 29 30.26 26.61 -0.90
CA SER A 29 30.34 26.84 -2.34
C SER A 29 28.98 26.83 -3.03
N ASP A 30 28.89 27.56 -4.15
CA ASP A 30 27.68 27.60 -4.99
C ASP A 30 27.37 26.21 -5.57
N SER A 31 28.40 25.46 -5.99
CA SER A 31 28.27 24.08 -6.49
C SER A 31 27.64 23.14 -5.46
N TYR A 32 27.93 23.33 -4.18
CA TYR A 32 27.28 22.55 -3.11
C TYR A 32 25.80 22.91 -2.98
N LEU A 33 25.45 24.20 -2.98
CA LEU A 33 24.06 24.64 -2.93
C LEU A 33 23.24 24.10 -4.12
N GLU A 34 23.77 24.20 -5.34
CA GLU A 34 23.10 23.71 -6.56
C GLU A 34 22.89 22.20 -6.54
N SER A 35 23.94 21.43 -6.20
CA SER A 35 23.83 19.97 -6.10
C SER A 35 22.80 19.54 -5.07
N THR A 36 22.71 20.25 -3.96
CA THR A 36 21.77 19.91 -2.89
C THR A 36 20.33 20.26 -3.27
N VAL A 37 20.08 21.36 -3.98
CA VAL A 37 18.76 21.65 -4.56
C VAL A 37 18.32 20.53 -5.52
N LEU A 38 19.23 20.07 -6.39
CA LEU A 38 18.95 18.98 -7.32
C LEU A 38 18.61 17.67 -6.60
N PHE A 39 19.35 17.29 -5.55
CA PHE A 39 19.07 16.09 -4.77
C PHE A 39 17.70 16.12 -4.08
N ASN A 40 17.24 17.30 -3.63
CA ASN A 40 15.88 17.45 -3.08
C ASN A 40 14.79 17.30 -4.12
N LEU A 41 14.98 17.85 -5.32
CA LEU A 41 14.05 17.65 -6.43
C LEU A 41 13.93 16.16 -6.80
N LEU A 42 15.00 15.40 -6.58
CA LEU A 42 15.08 13.97 -6.87
C LEU A 42 14.72 13.07 -5.68
N GLY A 43 14.55 13.63 -4.47
CA GLY A 43 14.25 12.87 -3.25
C GLY A 43 15.40 11.98 -2.76
N GLU A 44 16.64 12.25 -3.16
CA GLU A 44 17.82 11.49 -2.73
C GLU A 44 18.54 12.17 -1.55
N GLY A 45 18.80 11.41 -0.49
CA GLY A 45 19.34 11.94 0.78
C GLY A 45 20.84 11.72 1.01
N ARG A 46 21.64 11.43 -0.03
CA ARG A 46 23.08 11.16 0.14
C ARG A 46 23.91 12.10 -0.73
N ASN A 47 24.86 12.81 -0.11
CA ASN A 47 25.97 13.44 -0.82
C ASN A 47 27.24 12.57 -0.67
N ASN A 48 28.15 12.64 -1.64
CA ASN A 48 29.39 11.85 -1.63
C ASN A 48 30.43 12.34 -0.59
N CYS A 49 30.13 13.44 0.11
CA CYS A 49 31.12 14.19 0.90
C CYS A 49 30.68 14.55 2.32
N SER A 50 29.47 14.14 2.74
CA SER A 50 29.05 14.14 4.14
C SER A 50 28.38 12.80 4.46
N THR A 51 28.59 12.31 5.68
CA THR A 51 27.82 11.18 6.21
C THR A 51 26.44 11.61 6.73
N GLY A 52 26.08 12.90 6.61
CA GLY A 52 24.83 13.49 7.10
C GLY A 52 23.90 13.96 5.97
N THR A 53 22.64 13.55 6.08
CA THR A 53 21.50 14.07 5.31
C THR A 53 21.33 15.57 5.59
N ILE A 54 21.30 16.42 4.55
CA ILE A 54 21.02 17.86 4.71
C ILE A 54 19.49 18.04 4.63
N GLU A 55 18.84 18.37 5.75
CA GLU A 55 17.42 18.74 5.78
C GLU A 55 17.29 20.26 5.51
N PHE A 56 16.58 20.64 4.44
CA PHE A 56 16.38 22.06 4.06
C PHE A 56 15.35 22.78 4.94
N PHE A 57 14.51 22.00 5.61
CA PHE A 57 13.57 22.44 6.61
C PHE A 57 13.84 21.61 7.86
N PRO A 58 14.97 21.88 8.56
CA PRO A 58 15.27 21.16 9.79
C PRO A 58 14.10 21.39 10.74
N THR A 59 13.64 20.31 11.36
CA THR A 59 12.58 20.37 12.37
C THR A 59 13.10 19.73 13.64
N VAL A 60 12.71 20.30 14.78
CA VAL A 60 12.96 19.71 16.10
C VAL A 60 12.27 18.35 16.27
N ILE A 61 11.27 18.03 15.44
CA ILE A 61 10.49 16.79 15.53
C ILE A 61 11.27 15.60 14.97
N ALA A 62 11.32 14.51 15.74
CA ALA A 62 11.77 13.19 15.30
C ALA A 62 10.56 12.25 15.15
N LEU A 63 10.52 11.53 14.03
CA LEU A 63 9.45 10.59 13.68
C LEU A 63 10.03 9.18 13.48
N SER A 64 9.29 8.15 13.88
CA SER A 64 9.65 6.75 13.57
C SER A 64 9.68 6.46 12.07
N SER A 65 8.82 7.13 11.29
CA SER A 65 8.77 7.06 9.83
C SER A 65 8.15 8.34 9.26
N LYS A 66 8.58 8.74 8.06
CA LYS A 66 7.96 9.82 7.28
C LYS A 66 6.98 9.30 6.21
N LYS A 67 6.74 7.99 6.17
CA LYS A 67 5.81 7.33 5.24
C LYS A 67 4.96 6.29 5.96
N GLY A 68 3.72 6.13 5.52
CA GLY A 68 2.84 5.07 5.99
C GLY A 68 1.77 4.69 4.97
N VAL A 69 1.23 3.48 5.14
CA VAL A 69 0.14 2.97 4.32
C VAL A 69 -0.93 2.42 5.24
N ILE A 70 -2.17 2.84 5.04
CA ILE A 70 -3.36 2.31 5.69
C ILE A 70 -4.31 1.74 4.65
N THR A 71 -5.27 0.93 5.04
CA THR A 71 -6.27 0.35 4.13
C THR A 71 -7.65 0.62 4.69
N GLU A 72 -8.58 0.92 3.79
CA GLU A 72 -10.00 1.04 4.15
C GLU A 72 -10.53 -0.28 4.73
N GLY A 73 -11.50 -0.17 5.63
CA GLY A 73 -12.13 -1.33 6.29
C GLY A 73 -11.27 -2.02 7.36
N ILE A 74 -10.02 -1.60 7.55
CA ILE A 74 -9.16 -2.10 8.63
C ILE A 74 -9.28 -1.21 9.87
N ILE A 75 -9.81 -1.78 10.96
CA ILE A 75 -10.00 -1.07 12.24
C ILE A 75 -8.74 -0.94 13.10
N SER A 76 -7.66 -1.67 12.77
CA SER A 76 -6.41 -1.61 13.53
C SER A 76 -5.61 -0.35 13.16
N PRO A 77 -5.32 0.55 14.12
CA PRO A 77 -4.65 1.80 13.82
C PRO A 77 -3.16 1.59 13.50
N LEU A 78 -2.65 2.39 12.55
CA LEU A 78 -1.21 2.50 12.29
C LEU A 78 -0.59 3.46 13.30
N SER A 79 0.46 3.02 13.99
CA SER A 79 1.11 3.84 15.02
C SER A 79 2.42 4.45 14.53
N PHE A 80 2.62 5.73 14.85
CA PHE A 80 3.90 6.42 14.70
C PHE A 80 4.37 6.91 16.07
N SER A 81 5.68 6.92 16.29
CA SER A 81 6.24 7.53 17.47
C SER A 81 6.85 8.89 17.14
N VAL A 82 6.59 9.86 18.01
CA VAL A 82 7.01 11.25 17.90
C VAL A 82 7.84 11.59 19.13
N SER A 83 9.01 12.20 18.93
CA SER A 83 9.83 12.79 19.99
C SER A 83 10.47 14.07 19.48
N LEU A 84 11.24 14.76 20.33
CA LEU A 84 12.09 15.88 19.90
C LEU A 84 13.53 15.39 19.71
N LYS A 85 14.26 16.01 18.78
CA LYS A 85 15.69 15.78 18.53
C LYS A 85 16.56 16.45 19.59
N GLU A 86 16.05 17.52 20.21
CA GLU A 86 16.77 18.36 21.15
C GLU A 86 15.93 18.69 22.38
N LYS A 87 16.60 18.95 23.50
CA LYS A 87 15.97 19.32 24.77
C LYS A 87 15.46 20.76 24.71
N PRO A 88 14.17 21.02 24.91
CA PRO A 88 13.63 22.37 24.85
C PRO A 88 13.81 23.13 26.18
N GLU A 89 13.94 24.45 26.10
CA GLU A 89 13.97 25.39 27.24
C GLU A 89 12.57 25.86 27.65
N ALA A 90 11.59 25.79 26.73
CA ALA A 90 10.17 26.05 26.99
C ALA A 90 9.31 24.84 26.59
N GLN A 91 8.03 24.84 26.97
CA GLN A 91 7.10 23.80 26.54
C GLN A 91 6.93 23.83 25.01
N VAL A 92 6.91 22.65 24.38
CA VAL A 92 6.64 22.49 22.95
C VAL A 92 5.31 21.76 22.79
N GLU A 93 4.34 22.42 22.19
CA GLU A 93 3.07 21.81 21.80
C GLU A 93 3.09 21.49 20.31
N ILE A 94 2.77 20.25 19.94
CA ILE A 94 2.68 19.80 18.56
C ILE A 94 1.22 19.53 18.25
N GLU A 95 0.66 20.26 17.30
CA GLU A 95 -0.68 20.04 16.76
C GLU A 95 -0.61 19.11 15.54
N LEU A 96 -1.48 18.10 15.51
CA LEU A 96 -1.55 17.11 14.44
C LEU A 96 -2.83 17.28 13.63
N VAL A 97 -2.68 17.43 12.31
CA VAL A 97 -3.79 17.61 11.37
C VAL A 97 -3.66 16.61 10.24
N VAL A 98 -4.76 15.91 9.93
CA VAL A 98 -4.87 15.10 8.71
C VAL A 98 -5.33 16.01 7.58
N SER A 99 -4.58 16.06 6.48
CA SER A 99 -4.88 16.97 5.35
C SER A 99 -6.24 16.71 4.72
N ASN A 100 -6.74 15.48 4.80
CA ASN A 100 -8.12 15.13 4.45
C ASN A 100 -8.76 14.25 5.54
N PRO A 101 -9.64 14.81 6.38
CA PRO A 101 -10.27 14.06 7.47
C PRO A 101 -11.31 13.04 7.00
N SER A 102 -11.67 12.98 5.70
CA SER A 102 -12.53 11.91 5.19
C SER A 102 -11.80 10.59 5.01
N TYR A 103 -10.45 10.57 5.01
CA TYR A 103 -9.65 9.36 4.79
C TYR A 103 -9.16 8.74 6.09
N ALA A 104 -8.85 9.56 7.09
CA ALA A 104 -8.32 9.07 8.35
C ALA A 104 -8.52 10.05 9.50
N THR A 105 -8.48 9.51 10.72
CA THR A 105 -8.38 10.28 11.97
C THR A 105 -7.05 10.01 12.65
N VAL A 106 -6.54 11.00 13.40
CA VAL A 106 -5.33 10.88 14.22
C VAL A 106 -5.67 11.09 15.71
N SER A 107 -5.08 10.29 16.59
CA SER A 107 -5.23 10.43 18.04
C SER A 107 -3.92 10.15 18.78
N PRO A 108 -3.51 11.00 19.75
CA PRO A 108 -4.10 12.30 20.07
C PRO A 108 -3.86 13.33 18.95
N THR A 109 -4.67 14.39 18.90
CA THR A 109 -4.48 15.52 17.96
C THR A 109 -3.46 16.55 18.46
N THR A 110 -3.04 16.45 19.72
CA THR A 110 -1.97 17.27 20.29
C THR A 110 -1.00 16.43 21.11
N LEU A 111 0.27 16.81 21.05
CA LEU A 111 1.33 16.28 21.91
C LEU A 111 2.01 17.45 22.63
N SER A 112 2.37 17.26 23.89
CA SER A 112 3.13 18.26 24.64
C SER A 112 4.47 17.68 25.06
N PHE A 113 5.55 18.40 24.84
CA PHE A 113 6.89 18.04 25.29
C PHE A 113 7.50 19.13 26.16
N ASP A 114 8.32 18.73 27.11
CA ASP A 114 9.05 19.61 28.01
C ASP A 114 10.49 19.10 28.23
N SER A 115 11.26 19.85 29.02
CA SER A 115 12.66 19.56 29.31
C SER A 115 12.92 18.19 29.97
N THR A 116 11.88 17.52 30.49
CA THR A 116 11.96 16.21 31.17
C THR A 116 11.52 15.04 30.29
N ASN A 117 10.70 15.26 29.26
CA ASN A 117 10.09 14.19 28.46
C ASN A 117 10.32 14.31 26.94
N TRP A 118 11.03 15.34 26.47
CA TRP A 118 11.30 15.61 25.05
C TRP A 118 11.82 14.40 24.26
N SER A 119 12.69 13.59 24.86
CA SER A 119 13.30 12.42 24.23
C SER A 119 12.49 11.13 24.41
N ASN A 120 11.39 11.16 25.18
CA ASN A 120 10.54 9.98 25.40
C ASN A 120 9.51 9.91 24.27
N PRO A 121 9.54 8.87 23.41
CA PRO A 121 8.63 8.79 22.28
C PRO A 121 7.17 8.71 22.74
N LYS A 122 6.32 9.56 22.15
CA LYS A 122 4.87 9.54 22.31
C LYS A 122 4.23 8.98 21.06
N ASN A 123 3.31 8.05 21.22
CA ASN A 123 2.65 7.41 20.09
C ASN A 123 1.44 8.21 19.62
N ILE A 124 1.29 8.29 18.31
CA ILE A 124 0.09 8.74 17.63
C ILE A 124 -0.48 7.57 16.85
N ALA A 125 -1.79 7.41 16.89
CA ALA A 125 -2.54 6.36 16.23
C ALA A 125 -3.34 6.97 15.08
N LEU A 126 -3.14 6.41 13.88
CA LEU A 126 -3.87 6.78 12.68
C LEU A 126 -4.87 5.67 12.35
N THR A 127 -6.15 6.02 12.23
CA THR A 127 -7.24 5.08 11.91
C THR A 127 -7.84 5.46 10.56
N SER A 128 -7.94 4.51 9.62
CA SER A 128 -8.60 4.73 8.34
C SER A 128 -10.11 4.89 8.52
N ILE A 129 -10.72 5.67 7.63
CA ILE A 129 -12.17 5.76 7.48
C ILE A 129 -12.51 5.03 6.19
N ASN A 130 -13.44 4.08 6.27
CA ASN A 130 -13.92 3.32 5.12
C ASN A 130 -15.02 4.10 4.40
N ASP A 131 -14.92 4.24 3.08
CA ASP A 131 -16.04 4.69 2.24
C ASP A 131 -16.64 3.54 1.41
N SER A 132 -17.40 3.83 0.36
CA SER A 132 -18.03 2.81 -0.51
C SER A 132 -17.85 3.15 -1.99
N LEU A 133 -16.89 4.03 -2.27
CA LEU A 133 -16.64 4.59 -3.58
C LEU A 133 -15.41 3.91 -4.16
N LEU A 134 -15.59 3.20 -5.28
CA LEU A 134 -14.48 2.67 -6.05
C LEU A 134 -13.71 3.83 -6.71
N ASN A 135 -12.70 4.33 -6.02
CA ASN A 135 -11.97 5.55 -6.38
C ASN A 135 -10.43 5.35 -6.37
N GLY A 136 -9.97 4.12 -6.10
CA GLY A 136 -8.57 3.74 -6.12
C GLY A 136 -7.76 4.27 -4.93
N ASN A 137 -6.48 3.94 -4.91
CA ASN A 137 -5.60 4.36 -3.82
C ASN A 137 -5.39 5.88 -3.83
N ARG A 138 -5.37 6.49 -2.65
CA ARG A 138 -5.35 7.95 -2.48
C ARG A 138 -4.20 8.35 -1.57
N GLU A 139 -3.63 9.52 -1.82
CA GLU A 139 -2.54 10.07 -1.01
C GLU A 139 -3.04 11.21 -0.13
N PHE A 140 -2.52 11.30 1.10
CA PHE A 140 -2.76 12.41 2.02
C PHE A 140 -1.56 12.61 2.93
N ARG A 141 -1.63 13.61 3.81
CA ARG A 141 -0.56 13.94 4.75
C ARG A 141 -1.09 14.03 6.18
N VAL A 142 -0.26 13.61 7.12
CA VAL A 142 -0.39 14.00 8.54
C VAL A 142 0.64 15.09 8.79
N ILE A 143 0.17 16.27 9.17
CA ILE A 143 0.98 17.46 9.37
C ILE A 143 1.12 17.68 10.87
N LEU A 144 2.36 17.81 11.35
CA LEU A 144 2.71 18.06 12.74
C LEU A 144 3.27 19.47 12.84
N THR A 145 2.57 20.36 13.52
CA THR A 145 2.93 21.78 13.65
C THR A 145 3.39 22.07 15.08
N PRO A 146 4.69 22.25 15.34
CA PRO A 146 5.19 22.59 16.67
C PRO A 146 4.98 24.08 16.96
N LYS A 147 4.66 24.41 18.21
CA LYS A 147 4.56 25.76 18.78
C LYS A 147 5.31 25.79 20.10
N SER A 148 6.16 26.79 20.29
CA SER A 148 6.92 26.98 21.53
C SER A 148 7.40 28.42 21.64
N GLU A 149 7.62 28.87 22.87
CA GLU A 149 8.31 30.14 23.17
C GLU A 149 9.84 30.00 23.10
N ASP A 150 10.36 28.78 22.91
CA ASP A 150 11.79 28.54 22.75
C ASP A 150 12.28 28.96 21.35
N SER A 151 12.78 30.19 21.27
CA SER A 151 13.32 30.79 20.04
C SER A 151 14.54 30.07 19.44
N LYS A 152 15.16 29.12 20.14
CA LYS A 152 16.32 28.37 19.65
C LYS A 152 15.94 27.14 18.84
N LEU A 153 14.69 26.68 18.93
CA LEU A 153 14.23 25.49 18.24
C LEU A 153 13.82 25.80 16.80
N ASP A 154 14.16 24.89 15.88
CA ASP A 154 13.62 24.90 14.53
C ASP A 154 12.18 24.38 14.52
N LEU A 155 11.22 25.30 14.65
CA LEU A 155 9.77 25.01 14.70
C LEU A 155 9.15 24.77 13.32
N ASN A 156 9.90 24.23 12.37
CA ASN A 156 9.34 23.86 11.07
C ASN A 156 8.37 22.67 11.22
N PRO A 157 7.21 22.69 10.54
CA PRO A 157 6.30 21.56 10.52
C PRO A 157 6.98 20.29 9.98
N ALA A 158 6.61 19.15 10.55
CA ALA A 158 6.95 17.84 10.01
C ALA A 158 5.74 17.22 9.31
N GLU A 159 5.97 16.37 8.31
CA GLU A 159 4.90 15.65 7.64
C GLU A 159 5.19 14.15 7.54
N ILE A 160 4.11 13.37 7.58
CA ILE A 160 4.10 11.96 7.23
C ILE A 160 3.29 11.82 5.93
N GLN A 161 3.93 11.32 4.89
CA GLN A 161 3.28 10.99 3.62
C GLN A 161 2.49 9.69 3.78
N MET A 162 1.20 9.75 3.52
CA MET A 162 0.29 8.63 3.75
C MET A 162 -0.41 8.22 2.47
N GLN A 163 -0.49 6.91 2.26
CA GLN A 163 -1.36 6.31 1.27
C GLN A 163 -2.49 5.56 1.96
N ILE A 164 -3.73 5.77 1.50
CA ILE A 164 -4.87 4.94 1.84
C ILE A 164 -5.19 4.03 0.66
N LEU A 165 -5.20 2.71 0.93
CA LEU A 165 -5.54 1.69 -0.06
C LEU A 165 -7.04 1.46 -0.09
N ASP A 166 -7.60 1.50 -1.30
CA ASP A 166 -9.01 1.25 -1.60
C ASP A 166 -9.34 -0.24 -1.36
N ASN A 167 -10.39 -0.52 -0.61
CA ASN A 167 -10.87 -1.89 -0.39
C ASN A 167 -12.11 -2.24 -1.22
N GLU A 168 -12.62 -1.30 -2.01
CA GLU A 168 -13.58 -1.54 -3.08
C GLU A 168 -12.90 -2.23 -4.29
N LYS A 169 -13.47 -3.33 -4.75
CA LYS A 169 -12.98 -4.14 -5.88
C LYS A 169 -14.12 -4.51 -6.80
N ARG A 170 -13.81 -4.81 -8.07
CA ARG A 170 -14.79 -5.32 -9.02
C ARG A 170 -14.75 -6.83 -9.18
N MET A 171 -15.91 -7.38 -9.50
CA MET A 171 -16.09 -8.77 -9.87
C MET A 171 -17.05 -8.89 -11.05
N PHE A 172 -16.74 -9.81 -11.97
CA PHE A 172 -17.53 -10.00 -13.19
C PHE A 172 -17.33 -11.38 -13.80
N LEU A 173 -18.23 -11.77 -14.70
CA LEU A 173 -18.05 -12.96 -15.52
C LEU A 173 -17.34 -12.63 -16.83
N SER A 174 -16.43 -13.50 -17.24
CA SER A 174 -15.71 -13.36 -18.51
C SER A 174 -16.67 -13.21 -19.70
N ALA A 175 -16.29 -12.40 -20.70
CA ALA A 175 -17.09 -12.21 -21.90
C ALA A 175 -17.25 -13.51 -22.71
N GLY A 176 -16.22 -14.35 -22.76
CA GLY A 176 -16.22 -15.69 -23.37
C GLY A 176 -16.69 -16.79 -22.40
N SER A 177 -17.00 -17.97 -22.95
CA SER A 177 -17.25 -19.20 -22.20
C SER A 177 -16.26 -20.27 -22.63
N TYR A 178 -15.79 -21.09 -21.69
CA TYR A 178 -14.66 -21.99 -21.87
C TYR A 178 -14.96 -23.36 -21.28
N ARG A 179 -14.49 -24.42 -21.95
CA ARG A 179 -14.42 -25.76 -21.38
C ARG A 179 -13.34 -25.80 -20.30
N GLY A 180 -13.40 -26.77 -19.39
CA GLY A 180 -12.59 -26.80 -18.17
C GLY A 180 -11.07 -26.77 -18.37
N GLY A 181 -10.55 -27.13 -19.55
CA GLY A 181 -9.12 -27.09 -19.86
C GLY A 181 -8.73 -26.17 -21.01
N ASP A 182 -9.69 -25.54 -21.70
CA ASP A 182 -9.43 -24.75 -22.91
C ASP A 182 -8.80 -23.39 -22.63
N PHE A 183 -8.71 -22.99 -21.37
CA PHE A 183 -8.15 -21.71 -20.95
C PHE A 183 -6.69 -21.80 -20.50
N GLY A 184 -5.99 -22.92 -20.69
CA GLY A 184 -4.54 -23.02 -20.43
C GLY A 184 -4.17 -23.01 -18.94
N GLY A 185 -4.99 -23.63 -18.10
CA GLY A 185 -4.77 -23.70 -16.66
C GLY A 185 -4.95 -22.35 -15.95
N VAL A 186 -4.43 -22.27 -14.72
CA VAL A 186 -4.58 -21.09 -13.86
C VAL A 186 -4.02 -19.81 -14.52
N THR A 187 -2.82 -19.89 -15.10
CA THR A 187 -2.18 -18.75 -15.77
C THR A 187 -2.95 -18.25 -16.99
N GLY A 188 -3.48 -19.15 -17.81
CA GLY A 188 -4.26 -18.73 -18.97
C GLY A 188 -5.64 -18.19 -18.58
N ALA A 189 -6.25 -18.71 -17.50
CA ALA A 189 -7.47 -18.13 -16.93
C ALA A 189 -7.25 -16.69 -16.45
N ASP A 190 -6.12 -16.41 -15.81
CA ASP A 190 -5.76 -15.03 -15.43
C ASP A 190 -5.49 -14.13 -16.63
N THR A 191 -4.88 -14.68 -17.68
CA THR A 191 -4.67 -13.94 -18.93
C THR A 191 -6.01 -13.53 -19.55
N ILE A 192 -7.00 -14.42 -19.51
CA ILE A 192 -8.36 -14.11 -19.95
C ILE A 192 -8.97 -13.00 -19.09
N CYS A 193 -8.92 -13.12 -17.76
CA CYS A 193 -9.53 -12.11 -16.88
C CYS A 193 -8.85 -10.74 -16.97
N SER A 194 -7.52 -10.70 -17.06
CA SER A 194 -6.73 -9.46 -17.14
C SER A 194 -6.86 -8.75 -18.49
N THR A 195 -7.17 -9.48 -19.57
CA THR A 195 -7.40 -8.90 -20.90
C THR A 195 -8.88 -8.70 -21.24
N ASP A 196 -9.79 -9.14 -20.37
CA ASP A 196 -11.22 -8.93 -20.54
C ASP A 196 -11.55 -7.44 -20.48
N ARG A 197 -12.40 -6.97 -21.40
CA ARG A 197 -12.86 -5.57 -21.47
C ARG A 197 -13.55 -5.07 -20.21
N LEU A 198 -14.03 -5.99 -19.36
CA LEU A 198 -14.68 -5.67 -18.09
C LEU A 198 -13.68 -5.48 -16.94
N CYS A 199 -12.42 -5.87 -17.13
CA CYS A 199 -11.35 -5.52 -16.20
C CYS A 199 -11.07 -4.01 -16.30
N PRO A 200 -11.13 -3.24 -15.20
CA PRO A 200 -10.90 -1.81 -15.25
C PRO A 200 -9.51 -1.46 -15.77
N SER A 201 -9.41 -0.36 -16.51
CA SER A 201 -8.12 0.13 -16.99
C SER A 201 -7.22 0.49 -15.81
N GLY A 202 -5.99 -0.02 -15.81
CA GLY A 202 -5.03 0.18 -14.71
C GLY A 202 -5.15 -0.84 -13.57
N SER A 203 -6.19 -1.67 -13.55
CA SER A 203 -6.38 -2.74 -12.58
C SER A 203 -5.81 -4.07 -13.07
N GLN A 204 -5.60 -5.00 -12.15
CA GLN A 204 -5.28 -6.39 -12.46
C GLN A 204 -6.47 -7.27 -12.09
N CYS A 205 -6.86 -8.16 -13.00
CA CYS A 205 -7.94 -9.10 -12.76
C CYS A 205 -7.46 -10.54 -12.92
N LYS A 206 -7.87 -11.41 -11.99
CA LYS A 206 -7.53 -12.84 -11.97
C LYS A 206 -8.77 -13.71 -11.95
N ALA A 207 -8.63 -14.95 -12.41
CA ALA A 207 -9.71 -15.92 -12.37
C ALA A 207 -9.81 -16.58 -10.97
N MET A 208 -11.02 -16.59 -10.42
CA MET A 208 -11.36 -17.23 -9.15
C MET A 208 -11.54 -18.73 -9.34
N ILE A 209 -10.41 -19.42 -9.57
CA ILE A 209 -10.36 -20.88 -9.71
C ILE A 209 -9.29 -21.48 -8.80
N LEU A 210 -9.46 -22.73 -8.38
CA LEU A 210 -8.55 -23.47 -7.52
C LEU A 210 -7.94 -24.64 -8.29
N ASN A 211 -6.65 -24.90 -8.07
CA ASN A 211 -5.99 -26.11 -8.57
C ASN A 211 -5.19 -26.85 -7.49
N GLY A 212 -5.19 -26.35 -6.24
CA GLY A 212 -4.55 -27.00 -5.10
C GLY A 212 -3.02 -26.97 -5.09
N THR A 213 -2.37 -26.40 -6.11
CA THR A 213 -0.90 -26.42 -6.26
C THR A 213 -0.32 -25.05 -6.48
N THR A 214 -0.91 -24.25 -7.37
CA THR A 214 -0.49 -22.87 -7.64
C THR A 214 -1.53 -21.85 -7.18
N ARG A 215 -2.79 -22.28 -6.95
CA ARG A 215 -3.86 -21.46 -6.40
C ARG A 215 -4.69 -22.19 -5.36
N ILE A 216 -4.68 -21.65 -4.14
CA ILE A 216 -5.30 -22.21 -2.93
C ILE A 216 -6.03 -21.10 -2.18
N ALA A 217 -7.34 -21.27 -1.93
CA ALA A 217 -8.12 -20.37 -1.07
C ALA A 217 -8.04 -20.73 0.42
N SER A 218 -7.97 -22.03 0.73
CA SER A 218 -7.89 -22.54 2.10
C SER A 218 -7.34 -23.96 2.10
N LEU A 219 -6.56 -24.31 3.12
CA LEU A 219 -6.16 -25.69 3.41
C LEU A 219 -7.19 -26.39 4.31
N THR A 220 -7.80 -25.63 5.22
CA THR A 220 -8.83 -26.10 6.15
C THR A 220 -10.19 -25.52 5.78
N ALA A 221 -11.26 -26.32 5.89
CA ALA A 221 -12.62 -25.94 5.55
C ALA A 221 -13.05 -24.61 6.21
N ASN A 222 -13.41 -23.62 5.41
CA ASN A 222 -13.93 -22.30 5.83
C ASN A 222 -12.98 -21.44 6.70
N VAL A 223 -11.67 -21.71 6.70
CA VAL A 223 -10.72 -20.95 7.54
C VAL A 223 -10.04 -19.82 6.76
N GLY A 224 -9.62 -20.07 5.53
CA GLY A 224 -8.79 -19.16 4.73
C GLY A 224 -7.30 -19.27 5.07
N ASP A 225 -6.86 -20.41 5.60
CA ASP A 225 -5.45 -20.67 5.97
C ASP A 225 -4.65 -21.21 4.79
N GLY A 226 -3.34 -20.91 4.76
CA GLY A 226 -2.44 -21.44 3.74
C GLY A 226 -2.74 -20.96 2.32
N GLN A 227 -3.33 -19.77 2.18
CA GLN A 227 -3.62 -19.16 0.90
C GLN A 227 -2.36 -19.04 0.03
N LEU A 228 -2.50 -19.45 -1.23
CA LEU A 228 -1.46 -19.33 -2.24
C LEU A 228 -2.07 -18.71 -3.49
N ASP A 229 -1.56 -17.55 -3.89
CA ASP A 229 -2.03 -16.77 -5.04
C ASP A 229 -3.56 -16.65 -5.10
N TRP A 230 -4.18 -16.49 -3.93
CA TRP A 230 -5.63 -16.35 -3.80
C TRP A 230 -6.08 -15.00 -4.31
N VAL A 231 -7.25 -14.96 -4.96
CA VAL A 231 -7.71 -13.79 -5.72
C VAL A 231 -8.52 -12.78 -4.91
N LEU A 232 -8.97 -13.14 -3.71
CA LEU A 232 -9.69 -12.20 -2.86
C LEU A 232 -8.72 -11.57 -1.84
N LYS A 233 -8.93 -10.29 -1.58
CA LYS A 233 -8.28 -9.53 -0.50
C LYS A 233 -9.08 -9.60 0.80
N PRO A 234 -8.42 -9.46 1.97
CA PRO A 234 -9.10 -9.43 3.25
C PRO A 234 -9.84 -8.11 3.45
N ASN A 235 -11.01 -8.15 4.12
CA ASN A 235 -11.84 -6.99 4.45
C ASN A 235 -12.16 -6.09 3.24
N ALA A 236 -12.38 -6.70 2.07
CA ALA A 236 -12.67 -6.01 0.81
C ALA A 236 -14.14 -6.14 0.44
N HIS A 237 -14.67 -5.13 -0.26
CA HIS A 237 -16.01 -5.10 -0.81
C HIS A 237 -15.96 -5.35 -2.32
N TYR A 238 -16.77 -6.27 -2.83
CA TYR A 238 -16.80 -6.61 -4.25
C TYR A 238 -18.09 -6.14 -4.88
N TYR A 239 -17.96 -5.30 -5.90
CA TYR A 239 -19.06 -4.69 -6.64
C TYR A 239 -19.15 -5.28 -8.05
N LEU A 240 -20.35 -5.21 -8.64
CA LEU A 240 -20.53 -5.43 -10.07
C LEU A 240 -19.79 -4.35 -10.88
N THR A 241 -19.70 -4.57 -12.20
CA THR A 241 -19.00 -3.65 -13.12
C THR A 241 -19.62 -2.26 -13.22
N ASP A 242 -20.83 -2.06 -12.68
CA ASP A 242 -21.47 -0.75 -12.55
C ASP A 242 -20.81 0.14 -11.47
N GLY A 243 -19.97 -0.46 -10.61
CA GLY A 243 -19.26 0.23 -9.53
C GLY A 243 -20.14 0.68 -8.36
N THR A 244 -21.41 0.25 -8.28
CA THR A 244 -22.36 0.69 -7.24
C THR A 244 -23.14 -0.45 -6.62
N THR A 245 -23.33 -1.57 -7.33
CA THR A 245 -24.07 -2.72 -6.81
C THR A 245 -23.13 -3.66 -6.05
N LEU A 246 -23.23 -3.65 -4.71
CA LEU A 246 -22.46 -4.54 -3.84
C LEU A 246 -22.90 -6.00 -4.00
N ILE A 247 -21.96 -6.90 -4.28
CA ILE A 247 -22.17 -8.34 -4.32
C ILE A 247 -22.02 -8.91 -2.91
N SER A 248 -20.82 -8.82 -2.35
CA SER A 248 -20.49 -9.32 -1.02
C SER A 248 -19.18 -8.68 -0.53
N TYR A 249 -18.82 -9.00 0.71
CA TYR A 249 -17.58 -8.61 1.36
C TYR A 249 -16.82 -9.84 1.86
N THR A 250 -15.53 -9.67 2.08
CA THR A 250 -14.66 -10.69 2.66
C THR A 250 -14.39 -10.44 4.13
N ASN A 251 -14.14 -11.52 4.88
CA ASN A 251 -13.57 -11.42 6.22
C ASN A 251 -12.07 -11.08 6.17
N ASN A 252 -11.43 -11.04 7.34
CA ASN A 252 -9.99 -10.84 7.47
C ASN A 252 -9.13 -11.99 6.93
N THR A 253 -9.73 -13.13 6.56
CA THR A 253 -9.07 -14.26 5.89
C THR A 253 -9.41 -14.35 4.40
N SER A 254 -9.95 -13.28 3.81
CA SER A 254 -10.22 -13.17 2.36
C SER A 254 -11.23 -14.19 1.82
N LEU A 255 -12.18 -14.66 2.63
CA LEU A 255 -13.29 -15.52 2.17
C LEU A 255 -14.60 -14.74 2.15
N PHE A 256 -15.45 -14.99 1.15
CA PHE A 256 -16.75 -14.31 1.06
C PHE A 256 -17.66 -14.62 2.23
N GLN A 257 -18.44 -13.62 2.61
CA GLN A 257 -19.52 -13.76 3.57
C GLN A 257 -20.83 -14.05 2.85
N ILE A 258 -21.51 -15.13 3.24
CA ILE A 258 -22.81 -15.53 2.70
C ILE A 258 -23.86 -15.28 3.80
N PRO A 259 -25.04 -14.70 3.49
CA PRO A 259 -25.55 -14.40 2.15
C PRO A 259 -24.95 -13.15 1.51
N PHE A 260 -24.90 -13.16 0.18
CA PHE A 260 -24.54 -12.02 -0.65
C PHE A 260 -25.67 -10.99 -0.66
N SER A 261 -25.32 -9.73 -0.85
CA SER A 261 -26.28 -8.63 -1.02
C SER A 261 -26.97 -8.71 -2.38
N ASN A 262 -26.23 -9.08 -3.43
CA ASN A 262 -26.75 -9.24 -4.79
C ASN A 262 -26.10 -10.44 -5.48
N SER A 263 -26.81 -11.04 -6.44
CA SER A 263 -26.25 -12.07 -7.32
C SER A 263 -25.21 -11.45 -8.25
N ILE A 264 -24.17 -12.21 -8.61
CA ILE A 264 -23.15 -11.78 -9.58
C ILE A 264 -23.76 -11.67 -10.98
N ASP A 265 -24.64 -12.61 -11.34
CA ASP A 265 -25.34 -12.62 -12.61
C ASP A 265 -26.62 -13.47 -12.51
N SER A 266 -27.75 -12.91 -12.94
CA SER A 266 -29.07 -13.53 -12.80
C SER A 266 -29.49 -14.42 -13.97
N VAL A 267 -28.67 -14.54 -15.01
CA VAL A 267 -29.06 -15.17 -16.30
C VAL A 267 -28.24 -16.40 -16.63
N ASN A 268 -26.94 -16.37 -16.35
CA ASN A 268 -25.99 -17.43 -16.65
C ASN A 268 -26.04 -18.53 -15.59
N TYR A 269 -25.71 -19.74 -16.03
CA TYR A 269 -25.79 -20.94 -15.19
C TYR A 269 -24.73 -20.99 -14.07
N GLY A 270 -23.55 -20.40 -14.31
CA GLY A 270 -22.46 -20.38 -13.35
C GLY A 270 -21.06 -20.18 -13.94
N ALA A 271 -20.05 -20.30 -13.08
CA ALA A 271 -18.63 -20.19 -13.41
C ALA A 271 -17.80 -21.35 -12.85
N TRP A 272 -16.68 -21.66 -13.49
CA TRP A 272 -15.71 -22.64 -12.96
C TRP A 272 -15.09 -22.15 -11.64
N PHE A 273 -14.85 -23.07 -10.69
CA PHE A 273 -14.23 -22.73 -9.39
C PHE A 273 -13.16 -23.69 -8.89
N GLY A 274 -13.31 -25.02 -9.01
CA GLY A 274 -12.18 -25.90 -8.67
C GLY A 274 -12.12 -26.45 -7.24
N GLY A 275 -13.00 -26.02 -6.33
CA GLY A 275 -13.04 -26.50 -4.94
C GLY A 275 -14.45 -26.90 -4.48
N ASN A 276 -14.65 -27.09 -3.18
CA ASN A 276 -15.96 -27.39 -2.60
C ASN A 276 -16.59 -26.15 -1.95
N ALA A 277 -17.77 -26.35 -1.35
CA ALA A 277 -18.51 -25.30 -0.64
C ALA A 277 -17.79 -24.71 0.58
N ASP A 278 -16.70 -25.34 1.01
CA ASP A 278 -15.88 -24.95 2.15
C ASP A 278 -14.54 -24.30 1.76
N TRP A 279 -14.40 -23.89 0.49
CA TRP A 279 -13.21 -23.24 -0.07
C TRP A 279 -11.97 -24.12 -0.23
N VAL A 280 -12.09 -25.42 0.09
CA VAL A 280 -10.96 -26.35 -0.02
C VAL A 280 -10.95 -26.99 -1.41
N PHE A 281 -9.76 -27.10 -1.99
CA PHE A 281 -9.54 -27.81 -3.24
C PHE A 281 -9.72 -29.32 -3.07
N ASN A 282 -10.28 -29.98 -4.10
CA ASN A 282 -10.31 -31.44 -4.22
C ASN A 282 -9.83 -31.86 -5.62
N THR A 283 -9.18 -33.00 -5.74
CA THR A 283 -8.59 -33.46 -7.01
C THR A 283 -9.63 -33.62 -8.14
N ASN A 284 -10.87 -33.97 -7.80
CA ASN A 284 -11.95 -34.21 -8.78
C ASN A 284 -12.82 -32.98 -9.06
N THR A 285 -12.45 -31.80 -8.53
CA THR A 285 -13.25 -30.57 -8.68
C THR A 285 -12.66 -29.59 -9.66
N SER A 286 -11.55 -29.90 -10.34
CA SER A 286 -10.81 -28.94 -11.16
C SER A 286 -10.57 -29.38 -12.61
N CYS A 287 -11.34 -30.31 -13.18
CA CYS A 287 -11.12 -30.75 -14.57
C CYS A 287 -9.66 -31.19 -14.82
N PHE A 288 -9.14 -32.05 -13.95
CA PHE A 288 -7.74 -32.48 -13.94
C PHE A 288 -6.77 -31.28 -13.92
N THR A 289 -6.86 -30.44 -12.88
CA THR A 289 -6.05 -29.20 -12.72
C THR A 289 -6.16 -28.25 -13.92
N TRP A 290 -7.36 -28.18 -14.49
CA TRP A 290 -7.77 -27.33 -15.59
C TRP A 290 -7.06 -27.65 -16.90
N SER A 291 -7.03 -28.94 -17.24
CA SER A 291 -6.49 -29.44 -18.50
C SER A 291 -7.47 -30.35 -19.26
N ALA A 292 -8.52 -30.85 -18.61
CA ALA A 292 -9.51 -31.71 -19.24
C ALA A 292 -10.61 -30.92 -19.95
N ILE A 293 -11.00 -31.40 -21.14
CA ILE A 293 -12.03 -30.80 -22.01
C ILE A 293 -13.13 -31.81 -22.38
N VAL A 294 -13.22 -32.91 -21.63
CA VAL A 294 -14.12 -34.04 -21.89
C VAL A 294 -15.10 -34.22 -20.74
N ASN A 295 -16.27 -34.81 -21.01
CA ASN A 295 -17.33 -34.98 -20.00
C ASN A 295 -17.14 -36.21 -19.09
N THR A 296 -16.10 -37.01 -19.32
CA THR A 296 -15.69 -38.07 -18.37
C THR A 296 -14.96 -37.49 -17.15
N GLU A 297 -14.51 -36.24 -17.25
CA GLU A 297 -13.94 -35.46 -16.15
C GLU A 297 -14.95 -34.41 -15.69
N SER A 298 -14.85 -34.02 -14.42
CA SER A 298 -15.71 -33.01 -13.81
C SER A 298 -14.94 -31.88 -13.13
N GLY A 299 -15.58 -30.71 -13.09
CA GLY A 299 -15.13 -29.57 -12.31
C GLY A 299 -16.29 -29.03 -11.45
N PHE A 300 -15.98 -28.44 -10.30
CA PHE A 300 -16.97 -27.81 -9.45
C PHE A 300 -17.20 -26.36 -9.88
N ILE A 301 -18.46 -25.94 -9.82
CA ILE A 301 -18.92 -24.63 -10.32
C ILE A 301 -19.56 -23.79 -9.22
N LEU A 302 -19.56 -22.48 -9.44
CA LEU A 302 -20.33 -21.50 -8.67
C LEU A 302 -21.59 -21.15 -9.46
N ARG A 303 -22.72 -21.05 -8.76
CA ARG A 303 -24.01 -20.59 -9.32
C ARG A 303 -24.15 -19.10 -9.07
N THR A 304 -23.82 -18.29 -10.06
CA THR A 304 -23.68 -16.83 -9.94
C THR A 304 -25.00 -16.10 -9.70
N GLN A 305 -26.12 -16.77 -9.92
CA GLN A 305 -27.49 -16.32 -9.66
C GLN A 305 -27.92 -16.48 -8.20
N GLU A 306 -27.21 -17.30 -7.43
CA GLU A 306 -27.54 -17.57 -6.03
C GLU A 306 -26.79 -16.62 -5.10
N VAL A 307 -27.46 -16.20 -4.02
CA VAL A 307 -26.90 -15.31 -3.00
C VAL A 307 -26.70 -16.01 -1.66
N ASN A 308 -27.14 -17.25 -1.51
CA ASN A 308 -27.04 -18.02 -0.27
C ASN A 308 -26.04 -19.18 -0.46
N ASN A 309 -26.08 -20.18 0.42
CA ASN A 309 -25.16 -21.34 0.34
C ASN A 309 -25.26 -22.12 -0.99
N LEU A 310 -26.34 -21.95 -1.77
CA LEU A 310 -26.48 -22.52 -3.12
C LEU A 310 -25.55 -21.89 -4.15
N PHE A 311 -24.88 -20.77 -3.80
CA PHE A 311 -23.79 -20.19 -4.59
C PHE A 311 -22.71 -21.23 -4.90
N PHE A 312 -22.40 -22.09 -3.93
CA PHE A 312 -21.60 -23.26 -4.19
C PHE A 312 -22.48 -24.32 -4.86
N GLY A 313 -22.25 -24.51 -6.15
CA GLY A 313 -23.08 -25.35 -6.99
C GLY A 313 -22.77 -26.84 -6.80
N ALA A 314 -22.43 -27.49 -7.90
CA ALA A 314 -22.14 -28.91 -7.94
C ALA A 314 -21.04 -29.18 -8.97
N THR A 315 -20.70 -30.45 -9.15
CA THR A 315 -19.83 -30.85 -10.26
C THR A 315 -20.55 -30.74 -11.60
N TYR A 316 -19.79 -30.40 -12.63
CA TYR A 316 -20.24 -30.22 -14.01
C TYR A 316 -19.20 -30.80 -14.98
N GLY A 317 -19.65 -31.35 -16.10
CA GLY A 317 -18.76 -32.03 -17.06
C GLY A 317 -17.84 -31.03 -17.77
N CYS A 318 -16.54 -31.32 -17.80
CA CYS A 318 -15.52 -30.39 -18.29
C CYS A 318 -15.59 -30.09 -19.79
N GLY A 319 -16.32 -30.90 -20.57
CA GLY A 319 -16.56 -30.67 -21.98
C GLY A 319 -17.62 -29.61 -22.27
N ASN A 320 -18.29 -29.07 -21.25
CA ASN A 320 -19.28 -28.01 -21.41
C ASN A 320 -18.65 -26.63 -21.20
N PRO A 321 -19.02 -25.61 -22.00
CA PRO A 321 -18.50 -24.26 -21.82
C PRO A 321 -19.19 -23.53 -20.67
N LEU A 322 -18.41 -22.94 -19.76
CA LEU A 322 -18.86 -22.05 -18.68
C LEU A 322 -18.04 -20.78 -18.61
N LYS A 323 -18.52 -19.78 -17.88
CA LYS A 323 -17.79 -18.54 -17.63
C LYS A 323 -16.65 -18.75 -16.64
N LEU A 324 -15.70 -17.82 -16.64
CA LEU A 324 -14.77 -17.62 -15.54
C LEU A 324 -15.30 -16.47 -14.67
N LEU A 325 -15.21 -16.64 -13.35
CA LEU A 325 -15.44 -15.54 -12.42
C LEU A 325 -14.13 -14.77 -12.27
N CYS A 326 -14.10 -13.55 -12.77
CA CYS A 326 -12.95 -12.66 -12.75
C CYS A 326 -13.08 -11.67 -11.60
N VAL A 327 -11.97 -11.43 -10.92
CA VAL A 327 -11.89 -10.61 -9.72
C VAL A 327 -10.76 -9.62 -9.87
N GLU A 328 -11.02 -8.35 -9.61
CA GLU A 328 -10.00 -7.34 -9.40
C GLU A 328 -9.19 -7.65 -8.13
N TYR A 329 -7.87 -7.72 -8.27
CA TYR A 329 -6.94 -8.18 -7.24
C TYR A 329 -5.98 -7.09 -6.79
#